data_AF-A0A2A4XJR0-F1
#
_entry.id   AF-A0A2A4XJR0-F1
#
_cell.length_a   1.000
_cell.length_b   1.000
_cell.length_c   1.000
_cell.angle_alpha   90.00
_cell.angle_beta   90.00
_cell.angle_gamma   90.00
#
_symmetry.space_group_name_H-M   'P 1'
#
loop_
_entity.id
_entity.type
_entity.pdbx_description
1 polymer ?
#
loop_
_entity_poly.entity_id
_entity_poly.type
_entity_poly.pdbx_seq_one_letter_code
_entity_poly.pdbx_strand_id
1 'polypeptide(L)'
;MDAKGELKMKADLVVIINQAIDKCFATQELSAKEFGITQPQISDLKHGRLDHFSIKRLFRILNDLGMDVEIRVQKKSSRVQNAKVSVVNA
;
A
#
# COMPACT_ATOMS: atom_id res chain seq x y z
N MET A 1 16.93 -2.38 -3.16
CA MET A 1 16.11 -1.32 -2.54
C MET A 1 16.69 -1.06 -1.17
N ASP A 2 16.92 0.20 -0.79
CA ASP A 2 17.35 0.55 0.56
C ASP A 2 16.13 0.60 1.51
N ALA A 3 16.36 0.58 2.81
CA ALA A 3 15.28 0.58 3.81
C ALA A 3 14.36 1.81 3.68
N LYS A 4 14.93 2.97 3.30
CA LYS A 4 14.17 4.20 3.07
C LYS A 4 13.25 4.09 1.85
N GLY A 5 13.74 3.49 0.76
CA GLY A 5 12.93 3.21 -0.43
C GLY A 5 11.79 2.24 -0.16
N GLU A 6 12.04 1.21 0.67
CA GLU A 6 11.00 0.27 1.09
C GLU A 6 9.90 0.96 1.89
N LEU A 7 10.28 1.73 2.91
CA LEU A 7 9.33 2.41 3.77
C LEU A 7 8.49 3.41 2.96
N LYS A 8 9.12 4.15 2.04
CA LYS A 8 8.40 5.07 1.16
C LYS A 8 7.40 4.34 0.27
N MET A 9 7.80 3.23 -0.36
CA MET A 9 6.90 2.43 -1.19
C MET A 9 5.71 1.93 -0.38
N LYS A 10 5.93 1.40 0.83
CA LYS A 10 4.84 0.97 1.71
C LYS A 10 3.92 2.13 2.09
N ALA A 11 4.48 3.29 2.41
CA ALA A 11 3.71 4.49 2.74
C ALA A 11 2.82 4.93 1.57
N ASP A 12 3.36 4.98 0.35
CA ASP A 12 2.61 5.35 -0.85
C ASP A 12 1.45 4.36 -1.11
N LEU A 13 1.67 3.05 -0.94
CA LEU A 13 0.61 2.03 -1.05
C LEU A 13 -0.48 2.21 0.01
N VAL A 14 -0.09 2.49 1.25
CA VAL A 14 -1.04 2.66 2.37
C VAL A 14 -1.88 3.93 2.21
N VAL A 15 -1.33 5.00 1.64
CA VAL A 15 -2.13 6.18 1.28
C VAL A 15 -3.26 5.80 0.33
N ILE A 16 -2.98 5.01 -0.71
CA ILE A 16 -3.99 4.53 -1.67
C ILE A 16 -5.02 3.64 -0.98
N ILE A 17 -4.57 2.69 -0.14
CA ILE A 17 -5.44 1.80 0.64
C ILE A 17 -6.39 2.62 1.53
N ASN A 18 -5.87 3.57 2.30
CA ASN A 18 -6.69 4.38 3.22
C ASN A 18 -7.72 5.21 2.45
N GLN A 19 -7.33 5.81 1.32
CA GLN A 19 -8.27 6.55 0.46
C GLN A 19 -9.39 5.66 -0.10
N ALA A 20 -9.08 4.43 -0.47
CA ALA A 20 -10.08 3.48 -0.96
C ALA A 20 -10.99 3.00 0.18
N ILE A 21 -10.43 2.70 1.36
CA ILE A 21 -11.20 2.33 2.55
C ILE A 21 -12.18 3.45 2.93
N ASP A 22 -11.74 4.70 2.97
CA ASP A 22 -12.58 5.84 3.35
C ASP A 22 -13.71 6.11 2.34
N LYS A 23 -13.55 5.70 1.07
CA LYS A 23 -14.61 5.78 0.05
C LYS A 23 -15.63 4.64 0.13
N CYS A 24 -15.19 3.45 0.55
CA CYS A 24 -15.98 2.22 0.47
C CYS A 24 -16.66 1.84 1.79
N PHE A 25 -16.14 2.26 2.96
CA PHE A 25 -16.63 1.81 4.27
C PHE A 25 -16.87 2.94 5.24
N ALA A 26 -17.97 2.83 6.00
CA ALA A 26 -18.33 3.81 7.01
C ALA A 26 -17.51 3.68 8.31
N THR A 27 -17.04 2.48 8.67
CA THR A 27 -16.31 2.22 9.91
C THR A 27 -15.15 1.25 9.73
N GLN A 28 -14.16 1.32 10.63
CA GLN A 28 -13.01 0.39 10.63
C GLN A 28 -13.44 -1.07 10.81
N GLU A 29 -14.52 -1.32 11.56
CA GLU A 29 -15.04 -2.67 11.82
C GLU A 29 -15.63 -3.30 10.55
N LEU A 30 -16.36 -2.49 9.76
CA LEU A 30 -16.88 -2.94 8.46
C LEU A 30 -15.74 -3.25 7.49
N SER A 31 -14.75 -2.36 7.40
CA SER A 31 -13.55 -2.62 6.60
C SER A 31 -12.84 -3.91 7.03
N ALA A 32 -12.71 -4.15 8.33
CA ALA A 32 -11.99 -5.30 8.87
C ALA A 32 -12.67 -6.62 8.45
N LYS A 33 -14.00 -6.65 8.56
CA LYS A 33 -14.81 -7.80 8.18
C LYS A 33 -14.72 -8.10 6.68
N GLU A 34 -14.73 -7.08 5.84
CA GLU A 34 -14.70 -7.23 4.37
C GLU A 34 -13.32 -7.65 3.84
N PHE A 35 -12.24 -7.16 4.45
CA PHE A 35 -10.87 -7.48 4.03
C PHE A 35 -10.26 -8.71 4.71
N GLY A 36 -11.00 -9.39 5.59
CA GLY A 36 -10.48 -10.53 6.35
C GLY A 36 -9.23 -10.18 7.19
N ILE A 37 -9.09 -8.91 7.58
CA ILE A 37 -8.02 -8.42 8.46
C ILE A 37 -8.62 -7.95 9.77
N THR A 38 -7.84 -7.94 10.84
CA THR A 38 -8.36 -7.57 12.16
C THR A 38 -8.53 -6.05 12.27
N GLN A 39 -9.45 -5.58 13.12
CA GLN A 39 -9.61 -4.14 13.41
C GLN A 39 -8.28 -3.47 13.87
N PRO A 40 -7.43 -4.09 14.72
CA PRO A 40 -6.10 -3.56 15.01
C PRO A 40 -5.23 -3.34 13.76
N GLN A 41 -5.28 -4.23 12.78
CA GLN A 41 -4.52 -4.09 11.53
C GLN A 41 -5.04 -2.91 10.69
N ILE A 42 -6.34 -2.64 10.71
CA ILE A 42 -6.90 -1.44 10.08
C ILE A 42 -6.48 -0.17 10.82
N SER A 43 -6.46 -0.20 12.15
CA SER A 43 -5.92 0.90 12.94
C SER A 43 -4.45 1.14 12.59
N ASP A 44 -3.63 0.09 12.49
CA ASP A 44 -2.21 0.21 12.11
C ASP A 44 -2.04 0.84 10.72
N LEU A 45 -2.84 0.41 9.73
CA LEU A 45 -2.84 1.02 8.38
C LEU A 45 -3.23 2.50 8.42
N LYS A 46 -4.29 2.87 9.16
CA LYS A 46 -4.73 4.27 9.28
C LYS A 46 -3.71 5.16 9.98
N HIS A 47 -2.95 4.61 10.93
CA HIS A 47 -1.93 5.36 11.67
C HIS A 47 -0.52 5.24 11.06
N GLY A 48 -0.36 4.58 9.91
CA GLY A 48 0.94 4.42 9.26
C GLY A 48 1.94 3.57 10.05
N ARG A 49 1.48 2.64 10.89
CA ARG A 49 2.34 1.66 11.57
C ARG A 49 2.63 0.49 10.64
N LEU A 50 3.68 0.64 9.81
CA LEU A 50 3.94 -0.23 8.66
C LEU A 50 4.92 -1.38 8.92
N ASP A 51 5.55 -1.42 10.10
CA ASP A 51 6.67 -2.33 10.41
C ASP A 51 6.30 -3.81 10.25
N HIS A 52 5.04 -4.16 10.53
CA HIS A 52 4.53 -5.53 10.41
C HIS A 52 3.80 -5.81 9.08
N PHE A 53 3.70 -4.84 8.19
CA PHE A 53 3.11 -5.02 6.86
C PHE A 53 4.19 -5.34 5.84
N SER A 54 4.10 -6.54 5.27
CA SER A 54 4.86 -6.88 4.06
C SER A 54 4.21 -6.26 2.84
N ILE A 55 5.00 -5.97 1.80
CA ILE A 55 4.47 -5.47 0.51
C ILE A 55 3.44 -6.43 -0.07
N LYS A 56 3.68 -7.74 0.02
CA LYS A 56 2.73 -8.79 -0.40
C LYS A 56 1.37 -8.65 0.28
N ARG A 57 1.36 -8.27 1.56
CA ARG A 57 0.12 -8.05 2.31
C ARG A 57 -0.61 -6.80 1.83
N LEU A 58 0.11 -5.72 1.55
CA LEU A 58 -0.47 -4.49 0.99
C LEU A 58 -1.10 -4.73 -0.39
N PHE A 59 -0.43 -5.51 -1.25
CA PHE A 59 -1.00 -5.89 -2.55
C PHE A 59 -2.28 -6.70 -2.43
N ARG A 60 -2.34 -7.64 -1.47
CA ARG A 60 -3.59 -8.39 -1.22
C ARG A 60 -4.73 -7.45 -0.84
N ILE A 61 -4.49 -6.51 0.08
CA ILE A 61 -5.52 -5.54 0.51
C ILE A 61 -6.00 -4.69 -0.68
N LEU A 62 -5.10 -4.24 -1.56
CA LEU A 62 -5.47 -3.53 -2.78
C LEU A 62 -6.36 -4.37 -3.69
N ASN A 63 -6.03 -5.65 -3.89
CA ASN A 63 -6.85 -6.55 -4.70
C ASN A 63 -8.21 -6.82 -4.06
N ASP A 64 -8.28 -7.00 -2.74
CA ASP A 64 -9.54 -7.18 -2.01
C ASP A 64 -10.41 -5.91 -2.07
N LEU A 65 -9.79 -4.73 -2.23
CA LEU A 65 -10.46 -3.46 -2.53
C LEU A 65 -10.91 -3.32 -3.99
N GLY A 66 -10.69 -4.34 -4.84
CA GLY A 66 -11.03 -4.32 -6.25
C GLY A 66 -10.08 -3.49 -7.12
N MET A 67 -8.86 -3.22 -6.66
CA MET A 67 -7.84 -2.52 -7.42
C MET A 67 -6.83 -3.50 -8.02
N ASP A 68 -6.48 -3.27 -9.28
CA ASP A 68 -5.39 -3.99 -9.94
C ASP A 68 -4.03 -3.36 -9.60
N VAL A 69 -3.04 -4.22 -9.33
CA VAL A 69 -1.64 -3.80 -9.09
C VAL A 69 -0.79 -4.13 -10.31
N GLU A 70 -0.40 -3.12 -11.08
CA GLU A 70 0.58 -3.24 -12.18
C GLU A 70 2.00 -3.01 -11.67
N ILE A 71 2.92 -3.94 -11.96
CA ILE A 71 4.36 -3.74 -11.72
C ILE A 71 5.06 -3.51 -13.05
N ARG A 72 5.56 -2.29 -13.26
CA ARG A 72 6.31 -1.90 -14.45
C ARG A 72 7.82 -1.86 -14.17
N VAL A 73 8.59 -2.63 -14.94
CA VAL A 73 10.06 -2.63 -14.90
C VAL A 73 10.61 -1.97 -16.15
N GLN A 74 11.45 -0.94 -15.97
CA GLN A 74 12.04 -0.18 -17.06
C GLN A 74 13.49 0.20 -16.76
N LYS A 75 14.30 0.41 -17.80
CA LYS A 75 15.67 0.91 -17.63
C LYS A 75 15.64 2.29 -16.97
N LYS A 76 16.55 2.53 -16.02
CA LYS A 76 16.72 3.86 -15.43
C LYS A 76 17.17 4.85 -16.51
N SER A 77 16.73 6.10 -16.39
CA SER A 77 17.27 7.19 -17.22
C SER A 77 18.78 7.32 -17.00
N SER A 78 19.53 7.64 -18.06
CA SER A 78 20.98 7.89 -18.00
C SER A 78 21.32 9.04 -17.05
N ARG A 79 20.38 9.96 -16.81
CA ARG A 79 20.54 11.13 -15.93
C ARG A 79 20.40 10.83 -14.44
N VAL A 80 19.92 9.64 -14.06
CA VAL A 80 19.69 9.29 -12.65
C VAL A 80 20.78 8.33 -12.18
N GLN A 81 21.36 8.64 -11.02
CA GLN A 81 22.47 7.86 -10.46
C GLN A 81 22.03 6.42 -10.12
N ASN A 82 20.88 6.27 -9.45
CA ASN A 82 20.36 4.98 -8.99
C ASN A 82 18.95 4.68 -9.53
N ALA A 83 18.65 3.39 -9.74
CA ALA A 83 17.27 2.96 -10.00
C ALA A 83 16.40 3.18 -8.75
N LYS A 84 15.09 3.36 -8.95
CA LYS A 84 14.13 3.60 -7.87
C LYS A 84 12.88 2.75 -8.05
N VAL A 85 12.20 2.49 -6.94
CA VAL A 85 10.82 1.99 -6.93
C VAL A 85 9.91 3.19 -6.66
N SER A 86 8.80 3.27 -7.37
CA SER A 86 7.81 4.32 -7.20
C SER A 86 6.42 3.74 -7.39
N VAL A 87 5.49 4.16 -6.56
CA VAL A 87 4.07 3.89 -6.74
C VAL A 87 3.48 5.04 -7.54
N VAL A 88 2.73 4.72 -8.58
CA VAL A 88 1.99 5.69 -9.41
C VAL A 88 0.54 5.25 -9.35
N ASN A 89 -0.35 6.13 -8.87
CA ASN A 89 -1.78 5.88 -8.89
C ASN A 89 -2.34 6.41 -10.21
N ALA A 90 -3.15 5.62 -10.89
CA ALA A 90 -3.78 5.97 -12.17
C ALA A 90 -5.05 6.81 -11.98
#